data_AF-X1TSK3-F1
#
_entry.id   AF-X1TSK3-F1
#
_cell.length_a   1.000
_cell.length_b   1.000
_cell.length_c   1.000
_cell.angle_alpha   90.00
_cell.angle_beta   90.00
_cell.angle_gamma   90.00
#
_symmetry.space_group_name_H-M   'P 1'
#
loop_
_entity.id
_entity.type
_entity.pdbx_description
1 polymer ?
#
loop_
_entity_poly.entity_id
_entity_poly.type
_entity_poly.pdbx_seq_one_letter_code
_entity_poly.pdbx_strand_id
1 'polypeptide(L)'
;IFGVSVVKPSVFKKTIKEINEIDLFTLYNTDLPISQMYFYVNDLFPMSLCGFKVKLEKKKKADGHIMRLISLELKDDNEELFYDLPPLKAVWLDIKIQQHGIRSYYNDPLAYAEVSIVEKDEKANIPRADGQRKKKILIDEADEAETIKMISKVIERLDPDIILTHGGDEFVFPYLVARASVNHVSKDLYFSRTRTPLKNCIFHLSGNSDHYMTYGIIMRRSKTQVYLTGRLHLDTTTYGSLHFSEGNIPGVIEVARISRVPLQRLCR
;
A
#
# COMPACT_ATOMS: atom_id res chain seq x y z
N ILE A 1 10.97 6.06 35.59
CA ILE A 1 10.39 5.88 34.23
C ILE A 1 8.88 5.81 34.42
N PHE A 2 8.12 6.75 33.84
CA PHE A 2 6.66 6.74 33.89
C PHE A 2 6.12 6.14 32.59
N GLY A 3 5.23 5.16 32.68
CA GLY A 3 4.50 4.64 31.52
C GLY A 3 3.20 5.40 31.33
N VAL A 4 3.01 6.05 30.19
CA VAL A 4 1.75 6.70 29.82
C VAL A 4 1.06 5.87 28.75
N SER A 5 -0.16 5.41 29.03
CA SER A 5 -0.99 4.67 28.10
C SER A 5 -2.18 5.49 27.63
N VAL A 6 -2.54 5.38 26.35
CA VAL A 6 -3.75 6.00 25.79
C VAL A 6 -4.84 4.94 25.57
N VAL A 7 -6.09 5.31 25.81
CA VAL A 7 -7.25 4.41 25.61
C VAL A 7 -7.51 4.13 24.12
N LYS A 8 -7.20 5.10 23.25
CA LYS A 8 -7.42 5.00 21.80
C LYS A 8 -6.17 5.42 21.02
N PRO A 9 -5.75 4.65 19.99
CA PRO A 9 -4.65 5.01 19.12
C PRO A 9 -4.75 6.40 18.49
N SER A 10 -5.97 6.84 18.15
CA SER A 10 -6.21 8.14 17.52
C SER A 10 -5.82 9.34 18.39
N VAL A 11 -5.79 9.16 19.72
CA VAL A 11 -5.48 10.23 20.68
C VAL A 11 -3.96 10.32 20.95
N PHE A 12 -3.19 9.30 20.58
CA PHE A 12 -1.77 9.17 20.90
C PHE A 12 -0.94 10.41 20.53
N LYS A 13 -1.02 10.87 19.28
CA LYS A 13 -0.28 12.06 18.82
C LYS A 13 -0.69 13.33 19.55
N LYS A 14 -1.96 13.47 19.91
CA LYS A 14 -2.47 14.62 20.66
C LYS A 14 -1.89 14.63 22.08
N THR A 15 -1.92 13.48 22.76
CA THR A 15 -1.35 13.32 24.10
C THR A 15 0.15 13.57 24.12
N ILE A 16 0.90 13.10 23.12
CA ILE A 16 2.34 13.40 23.01
C ILE A 16 2.57 14.91 22.93
N LYS A 17 1.79 15.61 22.09
CA LYS A 17 1.90 17.06 21.94
C LYS A 17 1.60 17.78 23.26
N GLU A 18 0.51 17.43 23.93
CA GLU A 18 0.10 18.01 25.20
C GLU A 18 1.16 17.79 26.30
N ILE A 19 1.79 16.61 26.37
CA ILE A 19 2.85 16.35 27.36
C ILE A 19 4.13 17.12 27.00
N ASN A 20 4.47 17.21 25.71
CA ASN A 20 5.64 17.96 25.25
C ASN A 20 5.50 19.47 25.55
N GLU A 21 4.28 20.01 25.50
CA GLU A 21 3.98 21.40 25.87
C GLU A 21 4.21 21.70 27.37
N ILE A 22 4.23 20.67 28.23
CA ILE A 22 4.51 20.84 29.66
C ILE A 22 6.01 21.08 29.91
N ASP A 23 6.89 20.66 29.01
CA ASP A 23 8.36 20.86 29.05
C ASP A 23 9.07 20.37 30.34
N LEU A 24 8.44 19.46 31.08
CA LEU A 24 8.99 18.87 32.31
C LEU A 24 9.53 17.45 32.12
N PHE A 25 9.30 16.84 30.96
CA PHE A 25 9.60 15.43 30.72
C PHE A 25 10.36 15.24 29.41
N THR A 26 11.38 14.38 29.44
CA THR A 26 11.98 13.83 28.22
C THR A 26 11.12 12.69 27.72
N LEU A 27 10.63 12.81 26.50
CA LEU A 27 9.79 11.80 25.87
C LEU A 27 10.64 10.74 25.17
N TYR A 28 10.20 9.48 25.25
CA TYR A 28 10.83 8.34 24.60
C TYR A 28 9.78 7.58 23.77
N ASN A 29 10.20 6.95 22.67
CA ASN A 29 9.34 6.13 21.80
C ASN A 29 8.12 6.86 21.20
N THR A 30 8.17 8.18 21.07
CA THR A 30 7.07 8.99 20.52
C THR A 30 6.98 8.97 18.99
N ASP A 31 8.08 8.61 18.34
CA ASP A 31 8.24 8.76 16.88
C ASP A 31 7.94 7.47 16.12
N LEU A 32 7.69 6.38 16.84
CA LEU A 32 7.31 5.10 16.26
C LEU A 32 5.83 5.12 15.84
N PRO A 33 5.50 4.80 14.57
CA PRO A 33 4.13 4.59 14.15
C PRO A 33 3.44 3.53 15.00
N ILE A 34 2.17 3.73 15.34
CA ILE A 34 1.42 2.82 16.22
C ILE A 34 1.39 1.39 15.68
N SER A 35 1.29 1.22 14.35
CA SER A 35 1.34 -0.11 13.71
C SER A 35 2.68 -0.81 13.92
N GLN A 36 3.79 -0.06 13.88
CA GLN A 36 5.12 -0.60 14.12
C GLN A 36 5.34 -0.85 15.62
N MET A 37 4.86 0.04 16.50
CA MET A 37 4.88 -0.18 17.94
C MET A 37 4.12 -1.46 18.33
N TYR A 38 3.00 -1.75 17.67
CA TYR A 38 2.26 -2.99 17.88
C TYR A 38 3.10 -4.24 17.56
N PHE A 39 3.89 -4.21 16.48
CA PHE A 39 4.82 -5.28 16.13
C PHE A 39 5.92 -5.47 17.18
N TYR A 40 6.52 -4.39 17.68
CA TYR A 40 7.51 -4.48 18.75
C TYR A 40 6.92 -5.03 20.06
N VAL A 41 5.76 -4.54 20.49
CA VAL A 41 5.15 -4.92 21.77
C VAL A 41 4.68 -6.37 21.80
N ASN A 42 4.18 -6.89 20.67
CA ASN A 42 3.63 -8.26 20.59
C ASN A 42 4.63 -9.27 20.02
N ASP A 43 5.88 -8.85 19.81
CA ASP A 43 6.91 -9.66 19.15
C ASP A 43 6.49 -10.24 17.80
N LEU A 44 5.82 -9.41 17.00
CA LEU A 44 5.33 -9.75 15.67
C LEU A 44 6.13 -9.00 14.62
N PHE A 45 6.10 -9.48 13.38
CA PHE A 45 6.72 -8.80 12.26
C PHE A 45 5.87 -8.90 10.98
N PRO A 46 6.03 -7.97 10.03
CA PRO A 46 5.33 -8.01 8.75
C PRO A 46 5.64 -9.27 7.94
N MET A 47 4.68 -9.71 7.12
CA MET A 47 4.85 -10.87 6.22
C MET A 47 5.19 -12.19 6.93
N SER A 48 4.92 -12.28 8.24
CA SER A 48 5.11 -13.50 9.02
C SER A 48 3.98 -14.50 8.80
N LEU A 49 4.31 -15.79 8.86
CA LEU A 49 3.30 -16.84 8.95
C LEU A 49 2.64 -16.85 10.33
N CYS A 50 1.31 -16.65 10.38
CA CYS A 50 0.54 -16.61 11.62
C CYS A 50 -0.63 -17.59 11.60
N GLY A 51 -0.87 -18.26 12.73
CA GLY A 51 -2.09 -18.98 13.03
C GLY A 51 -3.11 -18.10 13.75
N PHE A 52 -4.36 -18.10 13.30
CA PHE A 52 -5.43 -17.33 13.93
C PHE A 52 -6.52 -18.26 14.46
N LYS A 53 -6.91 -18.11 15.72
CA LYS A 53 -8.15 -18.70 16.25
C LYS A 53 -9.24 -17.65 16.18
N VAL A 54 -10.27 -17.91 15.37
CA VAL A 54 -11.38 -16.97 15.15
C VAL A 54 -12.71 -17.60 15.58
N LYS A 55 -13.56 -16.78 16.19
CA LYS A 55 -14.96 -17.12 16.46
C LYS A 55 -15.83 -16.52 15.36
N LEU A 56 -16.70 -17.33 14.78
CA LEU A 56 -17.69 -16.86 13.81
C LEU A 56 -18.93 -16.39 14.54
N GLU A 57 -19.24 -15.10 14.45
CA GLU A 57 -20.46 -14.49 14.97
C GLU A 57 -21.36 -14.08 13.81
N LYS A 58 -22.67 -14.40 13.88
CA LYS A 58 -23.62 -13.99 12.84
C LYS A 58 -23.87 -12.49 12.94
N LYS A 59 -23.79 -11.75 11.82
CA LYS A 59 -24.24 -10.35 11.77
C LYS A 59 -25.74 -10.28 12.01
N LYS A 60 -26.15 -9.36 12.88
CA LYS A 60 -27.58 -9.12 13.18
C LYS A 60 -28.37 -8.48 12.02
N LYS A 61 -27.73 -8.05 10.92
CA LYS A 61 -28.38 -7.25 9.84
C LYS A 61 -27.95 -7.57 8.40
N ALA A 62 -27.11 -8.59 8.17
CA ALA A 62 -26.71 -8.98 6.81
C ALA A 62 -26.25 -10.44 6.80
N ASP A 63 -26.44 -11.13 5.66
CA ASP A 63 -25.85 -12.44 5.39
C ASP A 63 -24.32 -12.31 5.39
N GLY A 64 -23.73 -12.53 6.56
CA GLY A 64 -22.31 -12.40 6.77
C GLY A 64 -21.91 -12.86 8.16
N HIS A 65 -20.76 -13.51 8.24
CA HIS A 65 -20.12 -13.85 9.50
C HIS A 65 -19.10 -12.75 9.83
N ILE A 66 -19.13 -12.25 11.06
CA ILE A 66 -18.02 -11.49 11.62
C ILE A 66 -17.06 -12.50 12.23
N MET A 67 -15.81 -12.47 11.77
CA MET A 67 -14.74 -13.20 12.43
C MET A 67 -14.21 -12.35 13.58
N ARG A 68 -14.41 -12.82 14.81
CA ARG A 68 -13.79 -12.22 15.99
C ARG A 68 -12.51 -12.97 16.29
N LEU A 69 -11.39 -12.27 16.28
CA LEU A 69 -10.09 -12.84 16.66
C LEU A 69 -10.10 -13.19 18.16
N ILE A 70 -9.75 -14.43 18.49
CA ILE A 70 -9.61 -14.94 19.87
C ILE A 70 -8.14 -14.90 20.27
N SER A 71 -7.28 -15.48 19.44
CA SER A 71 -5.85 -15.52 19.66
C SER A 71 -5.08 -15.53 18.34
N LEU A 72 -3.87 -14.99 18.39
CA LEU A 72 -2.89 -14.97 17.31
C LEU A 72 -1.66 -15.74 17.79
N GLU A 73 -1.19 -16.66 16.99
CA GLU A 73 0.02 -17.46 17.23
C GLU A 73 0.99 -17.23 16.08
N LEU A 74 2.17 -16.69 16.38
CA LEU A 74 3.24 -16.54 15.39
C LEU A 74 3.88 -17.91 15.14
N LYS A 75 4.02 -18.28 13.87
CA LYS A 75 4.59 -19.56 13.42
C LYS A 75 5.83 -19.36 12.55
N ASP A 76 6.49 -18.23 12.74
CA ASP A 76 7.56 -17.77 11.89
C ASP A 76 8.61 -17.07 12.75
N ASP A 77 9.85 -17.06 12.30
CA ASP A 77 10.98 -16.45 12.97
C ASP A 77 11.65 -15.41 12.04
N ASN A 78 11.93 -14.23 12.59
CA ASN A 78 12.59 -13.16 11.84
C ASN A 78 14.12 -13.28 11.84
N GLU A 79 14.71 -14.22 12.59
CA GLU A 79 16.14 -14.53 12.59
C GLU A 79 16.50 -15.70 11.67
N GLU A 80 15.50 -16.45 11.18
CA GLU A 80 15.70 -17.56 10.27
C GLU A 80 16.16 -17.06 8.88
N LEU A 81 17.29 -17.57 8.41
CA LEU A 81 17.89 -17.17 7.12
C LEU A 81 17.16 -17.75 5.90
N PHE A 82 16.48 -18.89 6.07
CA PHE A 82 15.80 -19.60 5.00
C PHE A 82 14.35 -19.82 5.38
N TYR A 83 13.47 -19.00 4.82
CA TYR A 83 12.04 -19.07 5.08
C TYR A 83 11.25 -19.08 3.77
N ASP A 84 10.06 -19.67 3.82
CA ASP A 84 9.18 -19.73 2.67
C ASP A 84 8.40 -18.42 2.51
N LEU A 85 8.49 -17.87 1.30
CA LEU A 85 7.77 -16.68 0.93
C LEU A 85 6.32 -17.00 0.53
N PRO A 86 5.32 -16.20 0.96
CA PRO A 86 3.92 -16.47 0.63
C PRO A 86 3.68 -16.33 -0.88
N PRO A 87 2.81 -17.15 -1.50
CA PRO A 87 2.61 -17.17 -2.95
C PRO A 87 1.75 -15.99 -3.44
N LEU A 88 2.28 -14.76 -3.38
CA LEU A 88 1.57 -13.52 -3.72
C LEU A 88 1.25 -13.40 -5.20
N LYS A 89 0.12 -12.77 -5.54
CA LYS A 89 -0.23 -12.39 -6.91
C LYS A 89 0.07 -10.91 -7.14
N ALA A 90 0.78 -10.59 -8.23
CA ALA A 90 1.02 -9.20 -8.62
C ALA A 90 0.43 -8.89 -10.00
N VAL A 91 -0.02 -7.65 -10.13
CA VAL A 91 -0.51 -7.07 -11.37
C VAL A 91 0.20 -5.75 -11.61
N TRP A 92 0.56 -5.51 -12.86
CA TRP A 92 1.05 -4.25 -13.35
C TRP A 92 -0.10 -3.44 -13.95
N LEU A 93 -0.33 -2.25 -13.43
CA LEU A 93 -1.35 -1.31 -13.91
C LEU A 93 -0.66 -0.17 -14.66
N ASP A 94 -0.83 -0.16 -15.98
CA ASP A 94 -0.39 0.91 -16.86
C ASP A 94 -1.59 1.72 -17.34
N ILE A 95 -1.52 3.03 -17.19
CA ILE A 95 -2.58 3.96 -17.57
C ILE A 95 -2.07 4.83 -18.70
N LYS A 96 -2.74 4.77 -19.85
CA LYS A 96 -2.39 5.58 -21.03
C LYS A 96 -3.39 6.70 -21.18
N ILE A 97 -2.87 7.90 -21.36
CA ILE A 97 -3.64 9.15 -21.41
C ILE A 97 -3.57 9.68 -22.85
N GLN A 98 -4.67 10.23 -23.35
CA GLN A 98 -4.67 10.93 -24.64
C GLN A 98 -3.96 12.30 -24.46
N GLN A 99 -2.63 12.28 -24.52
CA GLN A 99 -1.79 13.46 -24.35
C GLN A 99 -1.98 14.43 -25.53
N HIS A 100 -2.43 15.66 -25.24
CA HIS A 100 -2.57 16.73 -26.24
C HIS A 100 -1.34 17.66 -26.30
N GLY A 101 -0.32 17.43 -25.45
CA GLY A 101 0.89 18.26 -25.36
C GLY A 101 2.10 17.52 -24.78
N ILE A 102 3.15 18.26 -24.41
CA ILE A 102 4.45 17.72 -23.94
C ILE A 102 4.35 17.04 -22.56
N ARG A 103 3.34 17.42 -21.74
CA ARG A 103 3.08 16.84 -20.41
C ARG A 103 1.63 16.37 -20.32
N SER A 104 1.42 15.28 -19.59
CA SER A 104 0.07 14.84 -19.21
C SER A 104 -0.53 15.74 -18.15
N TYR A 105 -1.77 16.18 -18.37
CA TYR A 105 -2.54 16.96 -17.42
C TYR A 105 -3.74 16.16 -16.89
N TYR A 106 -4.25 16.57 -15.73
CA TYR A 106 -5.44 15.97 -15.11
C TYR A 106 -6.71 16.09 -15.96
N ASN A 107 -6.74 17.07 -16.88
CA ASN A 107 -7.88 17.30 -17.76
C ASN A 107 -7.86 16.42 -19.01
N ASP A 108 -6.72 15.80 -19.35
CA ASP A 108 -6.61 14.95 -20.51
C ASP A 108 -7.42 13.66 -20.29
N PRO A 109 -8.24 13.21 -21.26
CA PRO A 109 -9.03 12.01 -21.11
C PRO A 109 -8.15 10.76 -21.12
N LEU A 110 -8.61 9.74 -20.40
CA LEU A 110 -8.00 8.42 -20.41
C LEU A 110 -8.11 7.83 -21.82
N ALA A 111 -7.00 7.35 -22.38
CA ALA A 111 -7.02 6.64 -23.65
C ALA A 111 -7.47 5.20 -23.44
N TYR A 112 -6.71 4.45 -22.64
CA TYR A 112 -7.00 3.08 -22.29
C TYR A 112 -6.16 2.70 -21.06
N ALA A 113 -6.53 1.60 -20.41
CA ALA A 113 -5.75 1.01 -19.33
C ALA A 113 -5.26 -0.39 -19.71
N GLU A 114 -4.01 -0.68 -19.41
CA GLU A 114 -3.41 -2.01 -19.56
C GLU A 114 -3.21 -2.63 -18.18
N VAL A 115 -3.79 -3.80 -17.98
CA VAL A 115 -3.60 -4.60 -16.77
C VAL A 115 -2.84 -5.86 -17.16
N SER A 116 -1.57 -5.96 -16.75
CA SER A 116 -0.72 -7.12 -17.06
C SER A 116 -0.48 -7.96 -15.80
N ILE A 117 -0.54 -9.29 -15.91
CA ILE A 117 -0.23 -10.18 -14.79
C ILE A 117 1.29 -10.37 -14.74
N VAL A 118 1.88 -10.20 -13.57
CA VAL A 118 3.31 -10.41 -13.37
C VAL A 118 3.55 -11.86 -12.97
N GLU A 119 4.43 -12.54 -13.69
CA GLU A 119 4.76 -13.93 -13.41
C GLU A 119 5.53 -14.09 -12.10
N LYS A 120 5.29 -15.21 -11.43
CA LYS A 120 6.02 -15.60 -10.22
C LYS A 120 7.38 -16.14 -10.62
N ASP A 121 8.41 -15.78 -9.86
CA ASP A 121 9.71 -16.42 -10.01
C ASP A 121 9.62 -17.89 -9.58
N GLU A 122 10.14 -18.82 -10.40
CA GLU A 122 10.11 -20.26 -10.13
C GLU A 122 10.86 -20.61 -8.83
N LYS A 123 11.85 -19.81 -8.44
CA LYS A 123 12.67 -20.05 -7.24
C LYS A 123 12.06 -19.51 -5.95
N ALA A 124 11.37 -18.37 -6.01
CA ALA A 124 10.92 -17.65 -4.81
C ALA A 124 9.39 -17.66 -4.63
N ASN A 125 8.62 -18.24 -5.58
CA ASN A 125 7.15 -18.25 -5.60
C ASN A 125 6.48 -16.87 -5.50
N ILE A 126 7.26 -15.79 -5.63
CA ILE A 126 6.85 -14.40 -5.53
C ILE A 126 7.12 -13.68 -6.86
N PRO A 127 6.23 -12.77 -7.28
CA PRO A 127 6.45 -11.94 -8.45
C PRO A 127 7.58 -10.94 -8.22
N ARG A 128 8.37 -10.66 -9.26
CA ARG A 128 9.38 -9.60 -9.27
C ARG A 128 8.87 -8.40 -10.05
N ALA A 129 9.18 -7.18 -9.61
CA ALA A 129 8.79 -5.96 -10.31
C ALA A 129 9.33 -5.88 -11.74
N ASP A 130 10.52 -6.46 -11.98
CA ASP A 130 11.16 -6.58 -13.29
C ASP A 130 10.82 -7.91 -14.00
N GLY A 131 9.92 -8.70 -13.42
CA GLY A 131 9.52 -9.99 -13.95
C GLY A 131 8.79 -9.89 -15.30
N GLN A 132 8.70 -11.02 -15.99
CA GLN A 132 7.97 -11.09 -17.26
C GLN A 132 6.48 -10.79 -17.04
N ARG A 133 5.94 -9.95 -17.91
CA ARG A 133 4.53 -9.56 -17.91
C ARG A 133 3.77 -10.48 -18.86
N LYS A 134 2.93 -11.36 -18.32
CA LYS A 134 2.07 -12.25 -19.10
C LYS A 134 0.63 -11.74 -19.09
N LYS A 135 -0.11 -12.06 -20.16
CA LYS A 135 -1.55 -11.78 -20.31
C LYS A 135 -1.90 -10.30 -20.07
N LYS A 136 -1.73 -9.49 -21.12
CA LYS A 136 -2.17 -8.10 -21.13
C LYS A 136 -3.68 -8.04 -21.35
N ILE A 137 -4.40 -7.46 -20.40
CA ILE A 137 -5.81 -7.13 -20.54
C ILE A 137 -5.87 -5.65 -20.91
N LEU A 138 -6.20 -5.38 -22.17
CA LEU A 138 -6.47 -4.03 -22.65
C LEU A 138 -7.91 -3.68 -22.27
N ILE A 139 -8.09 -2.52 -21.64
CA ILE A 139 -9.37 -1.96 -21.27
C ILE A 139 -9.52 -0.66 -22.05
N ASP A 140 -10.30 -0.74 -23.12
CA ASP A 140 -10.59 0.36 -24.04
C ASP A 140 -12.09 0.29 -24.34
N GLU A 141 -12.89 1.01 -23.52
CA GLU A 141 -14.33 1.12 -23.71
C GLU A 141 -14.64 2.48 -24.34
N ALA A 142 -15.74 2.55 -25.11
CA ALA A 142 -16.11 3.78 -25.83
C ALA A 142 -16.37 4.99 -24.92
N ASP A 143 -16.74 4.75 -23.65
CA ASP A 143 -16.89 5.78 -22.63
C ASP A 143 -15.79 5.64 -21.57
N GLU A 144 -15.18 6.77 -21.21
CA GLU A 144 -14.18 6.83 -20.16
C GLU A 144 -14.77 6.41 -18.80
N ALA A 145 -16.03 6.75 -18.53
CA ALA A 145 -16.70 6.35 -17.30
C ALA A 145 -16.79 4.83 -17.17
N GLU A 146 -17.12 4.13 -18.26
CA GLU A 146 -17.17 2.67 -18.30
C GLU A 146 -15.78 2.06 -18.23
N THR A 147 -14.77 2.65 -18.90
CA THR A 147 -13.37 2.23 -18.79
C THR A 147 -12.91 2.24 -17.33
N ILE A 148 -13.17 3.32 -16.58
CA ILE A 148 -12.81 3.44 -15.16
C ILE A 148 -13.49 2.35 -14.31
N LYS A 149 -14.79 2.09 -14.53
CA LYS A 149 -15.52 1.02 -13.84
C LYS A 149 -14.95 -0.36 -14.20
N MET A 150 -14.59 -0.57 -15.46
CA MET A 150 -14.03 -1.84 -15.93
C MET A 150 -12.66 -2.11 -15.30
N ILE A 151 -11.81 -1.09 -15.13
CA ILE A 151 -10.53 -1.24 -14.41
C ILE A 151 -10.75 -1.81 -13.00
N SER A 152 -11.68 -1.23 -12.23
CA SER A 152 -12.02 -1.75 -10.90
C SER A 152 -12.58 -3.17 -10.94
N LYS A 153 -13.45 -3.50 -11.91
CA LYS A 153 -13.99 -4.86 -12.08
C LYS A 153 -12.89 -5.88 -12.44
N VAL A 154 -11.94 -5.52 -13.29
CA VAL A 154 -10.82 -6.40 -13.67
C VAL A 154 -9.92 -6.66 -12.46
N ILE A 155 -9.59 -5.60 -11.72
CA ILE A 155 -8.76 -5.68 -10.51
C ILE A 155 -9.47 -6.47 -9.39
N GLU A 156 -10.80 -6.40 -9.30
CA GLU A 156 -11.58 -7.24 -8.39
C GLU A 156 -11.55 -8.71 -8.83
N ARG A 157 -11.76 -9.00 -10.13
CA ARG A 157 -11.76 -10.37 -10.68
C ARG A 157 -10.41 -11.06 -10.58
N LEU A 158 -9.31 -10.34 -10.82
CA LEU A 158 -7.96 -10.90 -10.74
C LEU A 158 -7.51 -11.14 -9.29
N ASP A 159 -8.07 -10.40 -8.35
CA ASP A 159 -7.68 -10.34 -6.94
C ASP A 159 -6.17 -10.40 -6.66
N PRO A 160 -5.38 -9.43 -7.19
CA PRO A 160 -3.97 -9.32 -6.86
C PRO A 160 -3.75 -8.92 -5.40
N ASP A 161 -2.65 -9.42 -4.82
CA ASP A 161 -2.13 -8.99 -3.53
C ASP A 161 -1.26 -7.74 -3.67
N ILE A 162 -0.55 -7.60 -4.81
CA ILE A 162 0.35 -6.47 -5.12
C ILE A 162 -0.11 -5.78 -6.41
N ILE A 163 -0.22 -4.46 -6.37
CA ILE A 163 -0.43 -3.60 -7.54
C ILE A 163 0.86 -2.80 -7.78
N LEU A 164 1.46 -3.02 -8.94
CA LEU A 164 2.64 -2.32 -9.41
C LEU A 164 2.23 -1.21 -10.37
N THR A 165 2.81 -0.03 -10.19
CA THR A 165 2.63 1.11 -11.09
C THR A 165 3.94 1.83 -11.33
N HIS A 166 3.94 2.73 -12.32
CA HIS A 166 5.03 3.67 -12.57
C HIS A 166 4.53 5.09 -12.35
N GLY A 167 5.01 5.77 -11.29
CA GLY A 167 4.51 7.10 -10.90
C GLY A 167 3.10 7.04 -10.29
N GLY A 168 2.77 5.89 -9.68
CA GLY A 168 1.53 5.59 -8.99
C GLY A 168 1.09 6.65 -8.00
N ASP A 169 1.96 6.87 -7.02
CA ASP A 169 1.69 7.71 -5.86
C ASP A 169 1.66 9.19 -6.27
N GLU A 170 2.55 9.63 -7.16
CA GLU A 170 2.65 11.04 -7.59
C GLU A 170 1.56 11.45 -8.59
N PHE A 171 1.24 10.60 -9.57
CA PHE A 171 0.43 11.02 -10.72
C PHE A 171 -0.74 10.08 -11.03
N VAL A 172 -0.50 8.77 -11.17
CA VAL A 172 -1.50 7.84 -11.73
C VAL A 172 -2.77 7.76 -10.88
N PHE A 173 -2.66 7.60 -9.55
CA PHE A 173 -3.84 7.52 -8.69
C PHE A 173 -4.54 8.87 -8.50
N PRO A 174 -3.84 10.00 -8.23
CA PRO A 174 -4.47 11.31 -8.25
C PRO A 174 -5.19 11.61 -9.57
N TYR A 175 -4.60 11.22 -10.71
CA TYR A 175 -5.19 11.35 -12.03
C TYR A 175 -6.48 10.57 -12.17
N LEU A 176 -6.47 9.29 -11.83
CA LEU A 176 -7.68 8.47 -11.88
C LEU A 176 -8.80 9.01 -10.98
N VAL A 177 -8.47 9.52 -9.79
CA VAL A 177 -9.46 10.12 -8.90
C VAL A 177 -10.04 11.40 -9.51
N ALA A 178 -9.22 12.24 -10.14
CA ALA A 178 -9.68 13.44 -10.84
C ALA A 178 -10.63 13.06 -11.99
N ARG A 179 -10.24 12.12 -12.86
CA ARG A 179 -11.09 11.65 -13.99
C ARG A 179 -12.38 11.00 -13.51
N ALA A 180 -12.32 10.16 -12.48
CA ALA A 180 -13.50 9.56 -11.90
C ALA A 180 -14.43 10.59 -11.24
N SER A 181 -13.90 11.73 -10.78
CA SER A 181 -14.72 12.85 -10.29
C SER A 181 -15.40 13.61 -11.44
N VAL A 182 -14.68 13.87 -12.53
CA VAL A 182 -15.21 14.53 -13.74
C VAL A 182 -16.35 13.70 -14.34
N ASN A 183 -16.18 12.38 -14.40
CA ASN A 183 -17.16 11.44 -14.97
C ASN A 183 -18.20 10.93 -13.95
N HIS A 184 -18.24 11.51 -12.74
CA HIS A 184 -19.19 11.15 -11.67
C HIS A 184 -19.17 9.67 -11.21
N VAL A 185 -18.08 8.94 -11.43
CA VAL A 185 -17.88 7.51 -11.10
C VAL A 185 -16.91 7.27 -9.93
N SER A 186 -16.67 8.28 -9.11
CA SER A 186 -15.74 8.21 -7.95
C SER A 186 -16.02 7.06 -6.97
N LYS A 187 -17.28 6.62 -6.85
CA LYS A 187 -17.68 5.51 -5.96
C LYS A 187 -17.36 4.14 -6.54
N ASP A 188 -17.36 4.02 -7.86
CA ASP A 188 -17.14 2.77 -8.57
C ASP A 188 -15.65 2.48 -8.79
N LEU A 189 -14.81 3.50 -8.62
CA LEU A 189 -13.35 3.38 -8.63
C LEU A 189 -12.82 3.00 -7.24
N TYR A 190 -12.57 1.70 -7.05
CA TYR A 190 -11.91 1.15 -5.88
C TYR A 190 -10.88 0.09 -6.29
N PHE A 191 -9.75 0.06 -5.57
CA PHE A 191 -8.73 -1.00 -5.70
C PHE A 191 -8.54 -1.79 -4.42
N SER A 192 -9.08 -1.31 -3.31
CA SER A 192 -9.04 -2.00 -2.02
C SER A 192 -10.02 -3.18 -1.96
N ARG A 193 -9.68 -4.23 -1.21
CA ARG A 193 -10.55 -5.41 -1.00
C ARG A 193 -11.84 -5.08 -0.24
N THR A 194 -11.83 -4.02 0.57
CA THR A 194 -13.01 -3.53 1.30
C THR A 194 -13.92 -2.62 0.46
N ARG A 195 -13.68 -2.52 -0.87
CA ARG A 195 -14.38 -1.60 -1.79
C ARG A 195 -14.39 -0.14 -1.31
N THR A 196 -13.31 0.30 -0.65
CA THR A 196 -13.14 1.70 -0.29
C THR A 196 -12.81 2.50 -1.55
N PRO A 197 -13.53 3.63 -1.81
CA PRO A 197 -13.24 4.48 -2.95
C PRO A 197 -11.78 4.94 -2.95
N LEU A 198 -11.16 4.98 -4.13
CA LEU A 198 -9.74 5.34 -4.27
C LEU A 198 -9.43 6.72 -3.69
N LYS A 199 -10.36 7.67 -3.81
CA LYS A 199 -10.25 9.01 -3.21
C LYS A 199 -9.94 8.99 -1.71
N ASN A 200 -10.53 8.05 -0.96
CA ASN A 200 -10.33 7.95 0.49
C ASN A 200 -9.05 7.19 0.86
N CYS A 201 -8.37 6.61 -0.13
CA CYS A 201 -7.12 5.87 0.04
C CYS A 201 -5.89 6.77 -0.19
N ILE A 202 -6.08 7.98 -0.75
CA ILE A 202 -5.01 8.95 -0.99
C ILE A 202 -4.81 9.82 0.25
N PHE A 203 -3.58 9.83 0.76
CA PHE A 203 -3.16 10.66 1.88
C PHE A 203 -2.17 11.70 1.38
N HIS A 204 -2.42 12.96 1.74
CA HIS A 204 -1.48 14.04 1.49
C HIS A 204 -0.48 14.14 2.63
N LEU A 205 0.80 14.18 2.29
CA LEU A 205 1.85 14.37 3.28
C LEU A 205 1.84 15.83 3.72
N SER A 206 1.64 16.05 5.01
CA SER A 206 1.83 17.35 5.64
C SER A 206 3.32 17.57 5.90
N GLY A 207 3.99 18.39 5.08
CA GLY A 207 5.39 18.79 5.25
C GLY A 207 5.81 19.79 4.17
N ASN A 208 6.65 20.76 4.52
CA ASN A 208 7.03 21.87 3.62
C ASN A 208 8.07 21.48 2.55
N SER A 209 8.72 20.33 2.67
CA SER A 209 9.77 19.91 1.74
C SER A 209 9.43 18.58 1.06
N ASP A 210 9.24 18.64 -0.25
CA ASP A 210 9.13 17.45 -1.12
C ASP A 210 10.48 16.76 -1.33
N HIS A 211 11.52 17.18 -0.62
CA HIS A 211 12.89 16.78 -0.83
C HIS A 211 13.55 16.37 0.48
N TYR A 212 14.41 15.35 0.43
CA TYR A 212 15.24 14.92 1.54
C TYR A 212 16.62 14.52 1.02
N MET A 213 17.64 14.70 1.84
CA MET A 213 19.03 14.41 1.50
C MET A 213 19.42 13.04 2.05
N THR A 214 19.89 12.14 1.20
CA THR A 214 20.36 10.82 1.60
C THR A 214 21.65 10.50 0.86
N TYR A 215 22.71 10.14 1.58
CA TYR A 215 24.02 9.77 1.02
C TYR A 215 24.57 10.75 -0.03
N GLY A 216 24.41 12.06 0.18
CA GLY A 216 24.91 13.06 -0.78
C GLY A 216 23.96 13.37 -1.94
N ILE A 217 22.78 12.74 -1.99
CA ILE A 217 21.81 12.88 -3.08
C ILE A 217 20.52 13.50 -2.55
N ILE A 218 20.03 14.55 -3.20
CA ILE A 218 18.71 15.13 -2.93
C ILE A 218 17.67 14.27 -3.65
N MET A 219 16.88 13.54 -2.87
CA MET A 219 15.78 12.74 -3.37
C MET A 219 14.47 13.52 -3.24
N ARG A 220 13.58 13.35 -4.22
CA ARG A 220 12.22 13.91 -4.18
C ARG A 220 11.25 12.84 -3.70
N ARG A 221 10.35 13.22 -2.80
CA ARG A 221 9.26 12.38 -2.30
C ARG A 221 7.94 12.79 -2.95
N SER A 222 7.07 11.81 -3.18
CA SER A 222 5.70 12.10 -3.60
C SER A 222 4.93 12.87 -2.52
N LYS A 223 4.12 13.85 -2.92
CA LYS A 223 3.21 14.59 -2.04
C LYS A 223 2.05 13.75 -1.52
N THR A 224 1.76 12.68 -2.24
CA THR A 224 0.63 11.79 -2.05
C THR A 224 1.11 10.37 -1.81
N GLN A 225 0.40 9.65 -0.94
CA GLN A 225 0.62 8.24 -0.64
C GLN A 225 -0.71 7.50 -0.68
N VAL A 226 -0.77 6.38 -1.40
CA VAL A 226 -2.01 5.60 -1.57
C VAL A 226 -2.01 4.33 -0.74
N TYR A 227 -2.82 4.24 0.31
CA TYR A 227 -2.94 3.02 1.11
C TYR A 227 -4.19 2.23 0.70
N LEU A 228 -3.98 1.04 0.11
CA LEU A 228 -5.06 0.16 -0.32
C LEU A 228 -5.32 -0.88 0.78
N THR A 229 -6.54 -0.95 1.27
CA THR A 229 -6.85 -1.90 2.34
C THR A 229 -6.93 -3.32 1.78
N GLY A 230 -6.07 -4.20 2.31
CA GLY A 230 -5.98 -5.60 1.91
C GLY A 230 -5.17 -5.86 0.62
N ARG A 231 -4.53 -4.83 0.04
CA ARG A 231 -3.60 -4.96 -1.09
C ARG A 231 -2.40 -4.05 -0.90
N LEU A 232 -1.26 -4.48 -1.41
CA LEU A 232 -0.03 -3.72 -1.38
C LEU A 232 0.08 -2.93 -2.69
N HIS A 233 0.46 -1.66 -2.59
CA HIS A 233 0.83 -0.87 -3.75
C HIS A 233 2.33 -0.62 -3.69
N LEU A 234 3.03 -0.90 -4.80
CA LEU A 234 4.44 -0.59 -4.97
C LEU A 234 4.59 0.28 -6.22
N ASP A 235 5.16 1.46 -6.04
CA ASP A 235 5.45 2.37 -7.14
C ASP A 235 6.89 2.18 -7.61
N THR A 236 7.10 1.66 -8.81
CA THR A 236 8.45 1.41 -9.35
C THR A 236 9.33 2.64 -9.45
N THR A 237 8.75 3.85 -9.55
CA THR A 237 9.52 5.10 -9.56
C THR A 237 10.17 5.40 -8.21
N THR A 238 9.39 5.29 -7.13
CA THR A 238 9.86 5.48 -5.74
C THR A 238 10.66 4.28 -5.26
N TYR A 239 10.21 3.07 -5.61
CA TYR A 239 10.82 1.79 -5.30
C TYR A 239 12.23 1.65 -5.89
N GLY A 240 12.48 2.18 -7.08
CA GLY A 240 13.81 2.18 -7.70
C GLY A 240 14.85 3.05 -6.97
N SER A 241 14.43 3.94 -6.07
CA SER A 241 15.34 4.78 -5.26
C SER A 241 15.83 4.11 -3.97
N LEU A 242 15.13 3.06 -3.53
CA LEU A 242 15.53 2.25 -2.38
C LEU A 242 16.36 1.10 -2.94
N HIS A 243 17.64 1.03 -2.58
CA HIS A 243 18.74 0.06 -2.80
C HIS A 243 18.46 -1.43 -3.22
N PHE A 244 17.34 -1.75 -3.86
CA PHE A 244 16.81 -3.08 -4.12
C PHE A 244 16.83 -3.44 -5.61
N SER A 245 17.75 -2.87 -6.38
CA SER A 245 17.99 -3.25 -7.78
C SER A 245 18.25 -4.76 -7.94
N GLU A 246 18.86 -5.38 -6.91
CA GLU A 246 19.16 -6.81 -6.91
C GLU A 246 18.12 -7.62 -6.12
N GLY A 247 17.66 -7.11 -4.98
CA GLY A 247 16.75 -7.82 -4.06
C GLY A 247 15.29 -7.88 -4.50
N ASN A 248 14.80 -6.88 -5.24
CA ASN A 248 13.40 -6.76 -5.68
C ASN A 248 12.38 -7.06 -4.53
N ILE A 249 11.14 -7.46 -4.84
CA ILE A 249 10.07 -7.67 -3.85
C ILE A 249 10.50 -8.60 -2.70
N PRO A 250 11.21 -9.72 -2.96
CA PRO A 250 11.76 -10.55 -1.89
C PRO A 250 12.67 -9.80 -0.92
N GLY A 251 13.61 -9.00 -1.41
CA GLY A 251 14.50 -8.21 -0.55
C GLY A 251 13.78 -7.16 0.29
N VAL A 252 12.69 -6.59 -0.22
CA VAL A 252 11.86 -5.66 0.55
C VAL A 252 11.09 -6.39 1.65
N ILE A 253 10.65 -7.63 1.40
CA ILE A 253 10.02 -8.49 2.41
C ILE A 253 11.03 -8.82 3.52
N GLU A 254 12.27 -9.17 3.17
CA GLU A 254 13.35 -9.42 4.12
C GLU A 254 13.56 -8.24 5.07
N VAL A 255 13.76 -7.04 4.52
CA VAL A 255 13.99 -5.84 5.34
C VAL A 255 12.76 -5.51 6.17
N ALA A 256 11.54 -5.72 5.65
CA ALA A 256 10.32 -5.52 6.43
C ALA A 256 10.21 -6.49 7.62
N ARG A 257 10.57 -7.77 7.44
CA ARG A 257 10.62 -8.78 8.51
C ARG A 257 11.60 -8.36 9.61
N ILE A 258 12.83 -8.04 9.25
CA ILE A 258 13.90 -7.68 10.20
C ILE A 258 13.60 -6.36 10.93
N SER A 259 13.21 -5.33 10.19
CA SER A 259 12.98 -3.98 10.76
C SER A 259 11.64 -3.82 11.48
N ARG A 260 10.73 -4.81 11.34
CA ARG A 260 9.34 -4.74 11.80
C ARG A 260 8.55 -3.56 11.22
N VAL A 261 8.98 -3.03 10.08
CA VAL A 261 8.33 -1.91 9.38
C VAL A 261 7.35 -2.46 8.34
N PRO A 262 6.08 -2.03 8.32
CA PRO A 262 5.12 -2.45 7.29
C PRO A 262 5.67 -2.26 5.88
N LEU A 263 5.55 -3.28 5.03
CA LEU A 263 6.09 -3.30 3.66
C LEU A 263 5.74 -2.04 2.85
N GLN A 264 4.48 -1.62 2.92
CA GLN A 264 4.01 -0.44 2.18
C GLN A 264 4.66 0.88 2.63
N ARG A 265 5.08 0.97 3.90
CA ARG A 265 5.80 2.14 4.42
C ARG A 265 7.27 2.07 4.02
N LEU A 266 7.85 0.88 3.94
CA LEU A 266 9.25 0.68 3.55
C LEU A 266 9.50 1.15 2.11
N CYS A 267 8.50 1.01 1.23
CA CYS A 267 8.60 1.37 -0.19
C CYS A 267 8.36 2.87 -0.50
N ARG A 268 8.47 3.79 0.48
CA ARG A 268 7.95 5.18 0.42
C ARG A 268 8.75 6.26 1.15
#